data_AF-G5AXQ9-F1
#
_entry.id   AF-G5AXQ9-F1
#
_cell.length_a   1.000
_cell.length_b   1.000
_cell.length_c   1.000
_cell.angle_alpha   90.00
_cell.angle_beta   90.00
_cell.angle_gamma   90.00
#
_symmetry.space_group_name_H-M   'P 1'
#
loop_
_entity.id
_entity.type
_entity.pdbx_description
1 polymer ?
#
loop_
_entity_poly.entity_id
_entity_poly.type
_entity_poly.pdbx_seq_one_letter_code
_entity_poly.pdbx_strand_id
1 'polypeptide(L)'
;MAAEVFPSARRQYCVEPEQSQRAVLVQFANGKLQNLGNLRFTLYNSADSTNPRKRSQRILAAETDGLSYVGNNFGTGALKCNTLRRHFIGILNKISGQMEVYVAELFNMQPLFADESFESEPTLDSQTKTFREKMDSSIEAFGATKQKQALNSRRMHKVGRESLNPAVAKAAEEIIDTKGVEALVSDAI
;
A
#
# COMPACT_ATOMS: atom_id res chain seq x y z
N MET A 1 29.12 43.02 -35.18
CA MET A 1 28.56 41.79 -34.57
C MET A 1 27.06 41.84 -34.77
N ALA A 2 26.55 41.13 -35.78
CA ALA A 2 25.11 41.07 -36.04
C ALA A 2 24.50 40.09 -35.02
N ALA A 3 23.56 40.58 -34.22
CA ALA A 3 22.75 39.71 -33.37
C ALA A 3 21.89 38.83 -34.29
N GLU A 4 22.11 37.53 -34.27
CA GLU A 4 21.22 36.57 -34.92
C GLU A 4 19.84 36.68 -34.26
N VAL A 5 18.93 37.36 -34.94
CA VAL A 5 17.52 37.41 -34.58
C VAL A 5 16.95 36.03 -34.91
N PHE A 6 16.87 35.15 -33.91
CA PHE A 6 16.15 33.89 -34.08
C PHE A 6 14.71 34.20 -34.52
N PRO A 7 14.19 33.54 -35.57
CA PRO A 7 12.82 33.73 -36.01
C PRO A 7 11.89 33.45 -34.83
N SER A 8 11.01 34.41 -34.54
CA SER A 8 10.06 34.33 -33.43
C SER A 8 9.22 33.05 -33.55
N ALA A 9 9.46 32.08 -32.66
CA ALA A 9 8.79 30.80 -32.71
C ALA A 9 7.29 30.98 -32.48
N ARG A 10 6.47 30.64 -33.48
CA ARG A 10 5.01 30.71 -33.37
C ARG A 10 4.49 29.44 -32.72
N ARG A 11 3.74 29.61 -31.63
CA ARG A 11 3.06 28.51 -30.94
C ARG A 11 1.77 28.20 -31.67
N GLN A 12 1.59 26.95 -32.05
CA GLN A 12 0.32 26.43 -32.56
C GLN A 12 -0.20 25.42 -31.55
N TYR A 13 -1.33 25.75 -30.93
CA TYR A 13 -1.97 24.84 -29.99
C TYR A 13 -2.70 23.77 -30.80
N CYS A 14 -2.27 22.52 -30.67
CA CYS A 14 -3.07 21.41 -31.19
C CYS A 14 -4.33 21.36 -30.32
N VAL A 15 -5.48 21.47 -30.99
CA VAL A 15 -6.86 21.55 -30.46
C VAL A 15 -7.03 20.82 -29.12
N GLU A 16 -7.76 21.43 -28.17
CA GLU A 16 -8.06 20.84 -26.85
C GLU A 16 -8.46 19.37 -27.03
N PRO A 17 -7.57 18.44 -26.65
CA PRO A 17 -7.86 17.05 -26.85
C PRO A 17 -9.03 16.66 -25.95
N GLU A 18 -9.98 15.86 -26.48
CA GLU A 18 -10.83 15.07 -25.60
C GLU A 18 -9.93 14.37 -24.56
N GLN A 19 -10.44 14.04 -23.37
CA GLN A 19 -9.61 13.42 -22.32
C GLN A 19 -8.73 12.28 -22.87
N SER A 20 -9.25 11.54 -23.86
CA SER A 20 -8.65 10.48 -24.69
C SER A 20 -7.32 10.84 -25.38
N GLN A 21 -7.05 12.10 -25.70
CA GLN A 21 -5.94 12.55 -26.56
C GLN A 21 -4.82 13.26 -25.75
N ARG A 22 -4.81 13.16 -24.42
CA ARG A 22 -3.71 13.68 -23.60
C ARG A 22 -2.46 12.82 -23.78
N ALA A 23 -1.32 13.46 -23.98
CA ALA A 23 -0.04 12.78 -23.98
C ALA A 23 0.28 12.23 -22.58
N VAL A 24 0.88 11.05 -22.52
CA VAL A 24 1.24 10.39 -21.25
C VAL A 24 2.73 10.58 -21.02
N LEU A 25 3.09 11.16 -19.88
CA LEU A 25 4.47 11.30 -19.43
C LEU A 25 4.68 10.41 -18.20
N VAL A 26 5.68 9.54 -18.25
CA VAL A 26 5.95 8.57 -17.19
C VAL A 26 7.26 8.87 -16.47
N GLN A 27 7.25 8.72 -15.15
CA GLN A 27 8.44 8.76 -14.31
C GLN A 27 8.52 7.47 -13.51
N PHE A 28 9.54 6.66 -13.75
CA PHE A 28 9.78 5.43 -12.98
C PHE A 28 10.48 5.76 -11.66
N ALA A 29 10.01 5.14 -10.57
CA ALA A 29 10.61 5.30 -9.24
C ALA A 29 12.11 4.94 -9.21
N ASN A 30 12.50 3.96 -10.03
CA ASN A 30 13.87 3.46 -10.12
C ASN A 30 14.77 4.28 -11.07
N GLY A 31 14.28 5.42 -11.58
CA GLY A 31 14.99 6.25 -12.54
C GLY A 31 14.85 5.75 -13.99
N LYS A 32 15.89 5.92 -14.81
CA LYS A 32 15.84 5.59 -16.24
C LYS A 32 15.99 4.08 -16.45
N LEU A 33 15.01 3.47 -17.11
CA LEU A 33 15.08 2.07 -17.52
C LEU A 33 16.17 1.88 -18.59
N GLN A 34 16.96 0.80 -18.46
CA GLN A 34 18.04 0.48 -19.40
C GLN A 34 17.51 -0.16 -20.69
N ASN A 35 16.54 -1.08 -20.56
CA ASN A 35 15.96 -1.83 -21.68
C ASN A 35 14.58 -1.30 -22.04
N LEU A 36 14.53 -0.31 -22.93
CA LEU A 36 13.27 0.31 -23.39
C LEU A 36 12.54 -0.51 -24.46
N GLY A 37 13.22 -1.44 -25.13
CA GLY A 37 12.68 -2.19 -26.27
C GLY A 37 11.56 -3.19 -25.93
N ASN A 38 11.54 -3.71 -24.70
CA ASN A 38 10.54 -4.68 -24.22
C ASN A 38 9.46 -4.04 -23.33
N LEU A 39 9.38 -2.72 -23.31
CA LEU A 39 8.47 -2.00 -22.43
C LEU A 39 7.09 -1.90 -23.07
N ARG A 40 6.11 -2.62 -22.52
CA ARG A 40 4.72 -2.57 -22.98
C ARG A 40 3.88 -1.76 -22.02
N PHE A 41 3.22 -0.71 -22.53
CA PHE A 41 2.30 0.11 -21.76
C PHE A 41 0.85 -0.26 -22.04
N THR A 42 0.03 -0.32 -20.99
CA THR A 42 -1.42 -0.48 -21.07
C THR A 42 -2.09 0.60 -20.22
N LEU A 43 -2.92 1.43 -20.85
CA LEU A 43 -3.66 2.49 -20.17
C LEU A 43 -5.12 2.06 -19.96
N TYR A 44 -5.55 2.09 -18.71
CA TYR A 44 -6.92 1.83 -18.30
C TYR A 44 -7.62 3.14 -17.95
N ASN A 45 -8.81 3.34 -18.51
CA ASN A 45 -9.65 4.50 -18.23
C ASN A 45 -10.88 4.06 -17.43
N SER A 46 -11.32 4.92 -16.53
CA SER A 46 -12.60 4.73 -15.83
C SER A 46 -13.78 4.81 -16.80
N ALA A 47 -14.74 3.91 -16.61
CA ALA A 47 -16.01 3.90 -17.36
C ALA A 47 -17.09 4.78 -16.73
N ASP A 48 -16.84 5.39 -15.56
CA ASP A 48 -17.83 6.21 -14.87
C ASP A 48 -18.06 7.52 -15.64
N SER A 49 -19.28 7.72 -16.14
CA SER A 49 -19.69 8.93 -16.87
C SER A 49 -20.37 9.97 -15.97
N THR A 50 -20.79 9.57 -14.77
CA THR A 50 -21.64 10.37 -13.88
C THR A 50 -20.83 11.26 -12.95
N ASN A 51 -19.79 10.71 -12.31
CA ASN A 51 -18.97 11.43 -11.35
C ASN A 51 -17.71 11.97 -12.02
N PRO A 52 -17.53 13.30 -12.17
CA PRO A 52 -16.40 13.87 -12.88
C PRO A 52 -15.04 13.46 -12.30
N ARG A 53 -14.95 13.26 -10.98
CA ARG A 53 -13.71 12.84 -10.31
C ARG A 53 -13.35 11.39 -10.60
N LYS A 54 -14.37 10.52 -10.71
CA LYS A 54 -14.17 9.11 -11.04
C LYS A 54 -13.95 8.93 -12.54
N ARG A 55 -14.62 9.72 -13.38
CA ARG A 55 -14.45 9.74 -14.84
C ARG A 55 -13.01 10.02 -15.25
N SER A 56 -12.32 10.92 -14.55
CA SER A 56 -10.93 11.24 -14.84
C SER A 56 -9.93 10.20 -14.32
N GLN A 57 -10.36 9.14 -13.63
CA GLN A 57 -9.45 8.14 -13.07
C GLN A 57 -8.82 7.28 -14.15
N ARG A 58 -7.51 7.12 -14.04
CA ARG A 58 -6.67 6.39 -14.98
C ARG A 58 -5.60 5.61 -14.26
N ILE A 59 -5.32 4.43 -14.80
CA ILE A 59 -4.24 3.55 -14.36
C ILE A 59 -3.38 3.25 -15.57
N LEU A 60 -2.08 3.44 -15.44
CA LEU A 60 -1.10 3.05 -16.42
C LEU A 60 -0.31 1.87 -15.87
N ALA A 61 -0.34 0.75 -16.59
CA ALA A 61 0.51 -0.40 -16.32
C ALA A 61 1.64 -0.43 -17.33
N ALA A 62 2.84 -0.77 -16.87
CA ALA A 62 3.99 -1.03 -17.73
C ALA A 62 4.61 -2.38 -17.37
N GLU A 63 4.72 -3.26 -18.35
CA GLU A 63 5.32 -4.58 -18.20
C GLU A 63 6.74 -4.55 -18.79
N THR A 64 7.69 -5.11 -18.04
CA THR A 64 9.07 -5.38 -18.47
C THR A 64 9.39 -6.84 -18.20
N ASP A 65 10.53 -7.34 -18.71
CA ASP A 65 10.93 -8.75 -18.60
C ASP A 65 11.02 -9.28 -17.15
N GLY A 66 11.29 -8.42 -16.17
CA GLY A 66 11.47 -8.84 -14.77
C GLY A 66 10.64 -8.10 -13.73
N LEU A 67 10.01 -6.98 -14.09
CA LEU A 67 9.25 -6.14 -13.17
C LEU A 67 8.02 -5.56 -13.85
N SER A 68 6.91 -5.52 -13.13
CA SER A 68 5.73 -4.77 -13.55
C SER A 68 5.70 -3.44 -12.82
N TYR A 69 5.21 -2.38 -13.46
CA TYR A 69 5.04 -1.08 -12.85
C TYR A 69 3.59 -0.62 -13.00
N VAL A 70 3.08 0.06 -11.98
CA VAL A 70 1.77 0.70 -12.02
C VAL A 70 1.87 2.15 -11.57
N GLY A 71 1.21 3.03 -12.32
CA GLY A 71 1.00 4.42 -11.96
C GLY A 71 -0.49 4.77 -12.01
N ASN A 72 -0.94 5.60 -11.08
CA ASN A 72 -2.32 6.06 -11.00
C ASN A 72 -2.38 7.59 -10.84
N ASN A 73 -3.48 8.18 -11.32
CA ASN A 73 -3.76 9.60 -11.16
C ASN A 73 -4.78 9.90 -10.03
N PHE A 74 -5.17 8.88 -9.26
CA PHE A 74 -6.10 8.96 -8.15
C PHE A 74 -5.65 8.14 -6.93
N GLY A 75 -6.22 8.45 -5.77
CA GLY A 75 -5.89 7.77 -4.51
C GLY A 75 -4.63 8.33 -3.82
N THR A 76 -4.18 7.63 -2.78
CA THR A 76 -3.09 8.08 -1.89
C THR A 76 -1.73 8.15 -2.58
N GLY A 77 -1.50 7.30 -3.59
CA GLY A 77 -0.26 7.26 -4.38
C GLY A 77 -0.23 8.25 -5.56
N ALA A 78 -1.33 8.95 -5.83
CA ALA A 78 -1.41 9.83 -6.98
C ALA A 78 -0.64 11.14 -6.79
N LEU A 79 -0.01 11.56 -7.88
CA LEU A 79 0.64 12.87 -7.98
C LEU A 79 -0.38 13.99 -7.79
N LYS A 80 -0.33 14.65 -6.62
CA LYS A 80 -1.15 15.84 -6.34
C LYS A 80 -0.90 16.98 -7.34
N CYS A 81 0.25 17.01 -8.00
CA CYS A 81 0.61 18.06 -8.95
C CYS A 81 -0.29 18.12 -10.20
N ASN A 82 -0.92 17.02 -10.62
CA ASN A 82 -1.83 17.03 -11.78
C ASN A 82 -3.11 17.84 -11.53
N THR A 83 -3.51 18.03 -10.27
CA THR A 83 -4.66 18.89 -9.92
C THR A 83 -4.30 20.36 -9.85
N LEU A 84 -3.04 20.68 -9.54
CA LEU A 84 -2.57 22.05 -9.33
C LEU A 84 -1.83 22.64 -10.54
N ARG A 85 -1.32 21.79 -11.45
CA ARG A 85 -0.52 22.19 -12.62
C ARG A 85 -0.94 21.42 -13.85
N ARG A 86 -0.99 22.12 -14.98
CA ARG A 86 -1.15 21.51 -16.31
C ARG A 86 0.24 21.35 -16.93
N HIS A 87 0.56 20.13 -17.36
CA HIS A 87 1.80 19.85 -18.06
C HIS A 87 1.53 19.88 -19.57
N PHE A 88 2.52 20.33 -20.34
CA PHE A 88 2.43 20.38 -21.78
C PHE A 88 3.72 19.82 -22.38
N ILE A 89 3.59 19.07 -23.47
CA ILE A 89 4.71 18.60 -24.28
C ILE A 89 4.71 19.42 -25.57
N GLY A 90 5.83 20.06 -25.86
CA GLY A 90 6.04 20.86 -27.07
C GLY A 90 6.93 20.14 -28.06
N ILE A 91 6.48 20.00 -29.31
CA ILE A 91 7.30 19.53 -30.43
C ILE A 91 7.62 20.74 -31.31
N LEU A 92 8.89 21.15 -31.34
CA LEU A 92 9.34 22.31 -32.11
C LEU A 92 9.95 21.86 -33.43
N ASN A 93 9.33 22.29 -34.54
CA ASN A 93 9.94 22.18 -35.85
C ASN A 93 10.95 23.34 -36.03
N LYS A 94 12.24 23.01 -35.99
CA LYS A 94 13.34 23.99 -36.10
C LYS A 94 13.40 24.68 -37.47
N ILE A 95 12.86 24.05 -38.52
CA ILE A 95 12.89 24.59 -39.89
C ILE A 95 11.77 25.62 -40.07
N SER A 96 10.55 25.30 -39.65
CA SER A 96 9.40 26.22 -39.77
C SER A 96 9.27 27.22 -38.61
N GLY A 97 9.97 26.97 -37.49
CA GLY A 97 9.84 27.75 -36.26
C GLY A 97 8.50 27.57 -35.54
N GLN A 98 7.71 26.54 -35.91
CA GLN A 98 6.41 26.27 -35.33
C GLN A 98 6.51 25.24 -34.20
N MET A 99 5.82 25.50 -33.09
CA MET A 99 5.75 24.59 -31.94
C MET A 99 4.34 24.05 -31.77
N GLU A 100 4.20 22.72 -31.91
CA GLU A 100 2.99 21.99 -31.57
C GLU A 100 2.97 21.70 -30.07
N VAL A 101 1.87 22.02 -29.41
CA VAL A 101 1.74 21.85 -27.95
C VAL A 101 0.62 20.87 -27.64
N TYR A 102 0.95 19.82 -26.88
CA TYR A 102 0.04 18.77 -26.44
C TYR A 102 -0.14 18.83 -24.92
N VAL A 103 -1.38 18.66 -24.45
CA VAL A 103 -1.65 18.52 -23.01
C VAL A 103 -1.11 17.18 -22.54
N ALA A 104 -0.31 17.20 -21.47
CA ALA A 104 0.31 16.01 -20.92
C ALA A 104 -0.19 15.69 -19.51
N GLU A 105 -0.27 14.40 -19.21
CA GLU A 105 -0.61 13.86 -17.91
C GLU A 105 0.59 13.07 -17.36
N LEU A 106 1.02 13.40 -16.14
CA LEU A 106 2.19 12.78 -15.52
C LEU A 106 1.76 11.57 -14.66
N PHE A 107 2.41 10.43 -14.85
CA PHE A 107 2.24 9.22 -14.07
C PHE A 107 3.56 8.84 -13.38
N ASN A 108 3.52 8.68 -12.06
CA ASN A 108 4.61 8.06 -11.30
C ASN A 108 4.41 6.55 -11.31
N MET A 109 5.35 5.83 -11.91
CA MET A 109 5.33 4.38 -12.05
C MET A 109 6.06 3.75 -10.86
N GLN A 110 5.33 3.01 -10.04
CA GLN A 110 5.85 2.25 -8.90
C GLN A 110 5.99 0.77 -9.28
N PRO A 111 7.09 0.10 -8.90
CA PRO A 111 7.25 -1.33 -9.15
C PRO A 111 6.21 -2.12 -8.34
N LEU A 112 5.65 -3.14 -8.97
CA LEU A 112 4.85 -4.16 -8.33
C LEU A 112 5.74 -5.38 -8.10
N PHE A 113 5.85 -5.78 -6.85
CA PHE A 113 6.50 -7.02 -6.46
C PHE A 113 5.41 -8.08 -6.33
N ALA A 114 5.56 -9.21 -7.02
CA ALA A 114 4.56 -10.28 -7.03
C ALA A 114 4.32 -10.87 -5.62
N ASP A 115 5.29 -10.72 -4.72
CA ASP A 115 5.23 -11.21 -3.34
C ASP A 115 4.49 -10.24 -2.40
N GLU A 116 4.21 -9.01 -2.85
CA GLU A 116 3.30 -8.09 -2.17
C GLU A 116 1.89 -8.26 -2.75
N SER A 117 1.32 -9.46 -2.54
CA SER A 117 -0.14 -9.54 -2.44
C SER A 117 -0.55 -8.46 -1.45
N PHE A 118 -1.38 -7.52 -1.88
CA PHE A 118 -1.97 -6.53 -1.01
C PHE A 118 -2.78 -7.25 0.06
N GLU A 119 -2.12 -7.62 1.15
CA GLU A 119 -2.70 -7.90 2.47
C GLU A 119 -3.25 -6.57 3.03
N SER A 120 -4.12 -5.95 2.26
CA SER A 120 -5.28 -5.25 2.77
C SER A 120 -6.45 -6.23 2.77
N GLU A 121 -6.21 -7.51 3.14
CA GLU A 121 -7.27 -8.22 3.83
C GLU A 121 -7.56 -7.41 5.11
N PRO A 122 -8.83 -7.05 5.39
CA PRO A 122 -9.19 -6.71 6.76
C PRO A 122 -8.97 -7.99 7.56
N THR A 123 -7.75 -8.14 8.11
CA THR A 123 -7.27 -9.33 8.80
C THR A 123 -8.43 -10.12 9.42
N LEU A 124 -8.69 -11.32 8.92
CA LEU A 124 -9.58 -12.27 9.60
C LEU A 124 -9.11 -12.49 11.05
N ASP A 125 -7.84 -12.21 11.36
CA ASP A 125 -7.30 -12.13 12.73
C ASP A 125 -8.04 -11.13 13.63
N SER A 126 -8.65 -10.07 13.08
CA SER A 126 -9.44 -9.14 13.89
C SER A 126 -10.74 -9.78 14.40
N GLN A 127 -11.27 -10.80 13.71
CA GLN A 127 -12.49 -11.49 14.15
C GLN A 127 -12.21 -12.55 15.21
N THR A 128 -11.05 -13.20 15.17
CA THR A 128 -10.67 -14.26 16.14
C THR A 128 -10.11 -13.71 17.46
N LYS A 129 -9.63 -12.46 17.47
CA LYS A 129 -9.08 -11.83 18.68
C LYS A 129 -10.17 -11.54 19.71
N THR A 130 -9.94 -11.99 20.92
CA THR A 130 -10.76 -11.65 22.08
C THR A 130 -10.75 -10.13 22.32
N PHE A 131 -11.80 -9.59 22.94
CA PHE A 131 -11.88 -8.16 23.28
C PHE A 131 -10.62 -7.68 24.02
N ARG A 132 -10.10 -8.51 24.92
CA ARG A 132 -8.90 -8.23 25.71
C ARG A 132 -7.64 -8.14 24.84
N GLU A 133 -7.49 -8.99 23.84
CA GLU A 133 -6.35 -8.92 22.91
C GLU A 133 -6.39 -7.66 22.06
N LYS A 134 -7.57 -7.23 21.62
CA LYS A 134 -7.73 -5.95 20.90
C LYS A 134 -7.35 -4.75 21.77
N MET A 135 -7.75 -4.79 23.04
CA MET A 135 -7.37 -3.77 24.03
C MET A 135 -5.85 -3.76 24.26
N ASP A 136 -5.23 -4.93 24.45
CA ASP A 136 -3.79 -5.06 24.65
C ASP A 136 -3.01 -4.56 23.42
N SER A 137 -3.45 -4.86 22.19
CA SER A 137 -2.85 -4.31 20.96
C SER A 137 -2.97 -2.78 20.88
N SER A 138 -4.08 -2.21 21.34
CA SER A 138 -4.27 -0.76 21.38
C SER A 138 -3.35 -0.09 22.40
N ILE A 139 -3.13 -0.74 23.55
CA ILE A 139 -2.17 -0.28 24.57
C ILE A 139 -0.73 -0.40 24.05
N GLU A 140 -0.41 -1.44 23.30
CA GLU A 140 0.91 -1.64 22.72
C GLU A 140 1.24 -0.57 21.66
N ALA A 141 0.27 -0.26 20.79
CA ALA A 141 0.42 0.78 19.77
C ALA A 141 0.39 2.21 20.36
N PHE A 142 -0.60 2.51 21.20
CA PHE A 142 -0.94 3.89 21.60
C PHE A 142 -0.95 4.15 23.10
N GLY A 143 -0.74 3.14 23.94
CA GLY A 143 -0.84 3.27 25.40
C GLY A 143 0.25 4.14 26.02
N ALA A 144 -0.07 4.75 27.16
CA ALA A 144 0.91 5.50 27.95
C ALA A 144 1.97 4.58 28.57
N THR A 145 3.14 5.11 28.94
CA THR A 145 4.28 4.34 29.46
C THR A 145 3.90 3.42 30.63
N LYS A 146 3.08 3.92 31.57
CA LYS A 146 2.55 3.16 32.72
C LYS A 146 1.66 1.99 32.28
N GLN A 147 0.84 2.19 31.24
CA GLN A 147 -0.04 1.14 30.71
C GLN A 147 0.77 0.05 29.99
N LYS A 148 1.78 0.45 29.20
CA LYS A 148 2.71 -0.49 28.55
C LYS A 148 3.49 -1.32 29.56
N GLN A 149 3.98 -0.70 30.64
CA GLN A 149 4.67 -1.41 31.72
C GLN A 149 3.74 -2.43 32.43
N ALA A 150 2.51 -2.03 32.74
CA ALA A 150 1.52 -2.93 33.35
C ALA A 150 1.17 -4.11 32.42
N LEU A 151 1.07 -3.86 31.11
CA LEU A 151 0.83 -4.90 30.10
C LEU A 151 2.00 -5.88 30.02
N ASN A 152 3.24 -5.40 30.05
CA ASN A 152 4.44 -6.25 30.08
C ASN A 152 4.50 -7.11 31.35
N SER A 153 4.19 -6.55 32.51
CA SER A 153 4.10 -7.34 33.77
C SER A 153 3.04 -8.43 33.66
N ARG A 154 1.85 -8.12 33.13
CA ARG A 154 0.79 -9.12 32.90
C ARG A 154 1.22 -10.23 31.95
N ARG A 155 1.95 -9.91 30.88
CA ARG A 155 2.50 -10.90 29.94
C ARG A 155 3.53 -11.79 30.62
N MET A 156 4.42 -11.21 31.43
CA MET A 156 5.46 -11.94 32.16
C MET A 156 4.90 -12.95 33.17
N HIS A 157 3.80 -12.61 33.85
CA HIS A 157 3.15 -13.48 34.84
C HIS A 157 2.08 -14.40 34.23
N LYS A 158 1.93 -14.42 32.90
CA LYS A 158 0.97 -15.31 32.24
C LYS A 158 1.56 -16.71 32.20
N VAL A 159 1.00 -17.62 32.99
CA VAL A 159 1.36 -19.04 32.95
C VAL A 159 0.52 -19.72 31.86
N GLY A 160 1.17 -20.48 30.98
CA GLY A 160 0.50 -21.17 29.88
C GLY A 160 -0.18 -22.47 30.33
N ARG A 161 -1.09 -22.97 29.49
CA ARG A 161 -1.89 -24.18 29.80
C ARG A 161 -1.01 -25.42 29.85
N GLU A 162 0.05 -25.45 29.05
CA GLU A 162 1.04 -26.51 28.99
C GLU A 162 1.82 -26.70 30.29
N SER A 163 2.01 -25.64 31.08
CA SER A 163 2.65 -25.71 32.41
C SER A 163 1.62 -25.85 33.54
N LEU A 164 0.45 -25.21 33.42
CA LEU A 164 -0.61 -25.30 34.44
C LEU A 164 -1.28 -26.68 34.48
N ASN A 165 -1.65 -27.24 33.34
CA ASN A 165 -2.42 -28.49 33.29
C ASN A 165 -1.70 -29.69 33.94
N PRO A 166 -0.41 -29.97 33.67
CA PRO A 166 0.28 -31.07 34.34
C PRO A 166 0.46 -30.82 35.84
N ALA A 167 0.67 -29.57 36.26
CA ALA A 167 0.78 -29.23 37.68
C ALA A 167 -0.56 -29.44 38.41
N VAL A 168 -1.67 -29.08 37.79
CA VAL A 168 -3.02 -29.31 38.34
C VAL A 168 -3.35 -30.80 38.38
N ALA A 169 -3.03 -31.55 37.32
CA ALA A 169 -3.24 -33.00 37.29
C ALA A 169 -2.44 -33.71 38.40
N LYS A 170 -1.17 -33.35 38.55
CA LYS A 170 -0.29 -33.89 39.60
C LYS A 170 -0.80 -33.55 41.00
N ALA A 171 -1.27 -32.31 41.22
CA ALA A 171 -1.85 -31.91 42.51
C ALA A 171 -3.16 -32.68 42.81
N ALA A 172 -3.98 -32.95 41.80
CA ALA A 172 -5.20 -33.73 41.97
C ALA A 172 -4.88 -35.20 42.31
N GLU A 173 -3.88 -35.79 41.65
CA GLU A 173 -3.40 -37.15 41.94
C GLU A 173 -2.90 -37.26 43.39
N GLU A 174 -2.08 -36.32 43.85
CA GLU A 174 -1.57 -36.28 45.24
C GLU A 174 -2.69 -36.12 46.29
N ILE A 175 -3.73 -35.33 45.99
CA ILE A 175 -4.91 -35.18 46.87
C ILE A 175 -5.73 -36.48 46.91
N ILE A 176 -5.86 -37.18 45.78
CA ILE A 176 -6.59 -38.46 45.71
C ILE A 176 -5.83 -39.53 46.49
N ASP A 177 -4.50 -39.60 46.35
CA ASP A 177 -3.69 -40.57 47.08
C ASP A 177 -3.76 -40.33 48.59
N THR A 178 -3.60 -39.08 49.03
CA THR A 178 -3.64 -38.74 50.46
C THR A 178 -5.03 -38.98 51.08
N LYS A 179 -6.09 -38.46 50.46
CA LYS A 179 -7.46 -38.62 50.98
C LYS A 179 -8.03 -40.02 50.79
N GLY A 180 -7.61 -40.71 49.72
CA GLY A 180 -7.98 -42.10 49.47
C GLY A 180 -7.38 -43.02 50.52
N VAL A 181 -6.11 -42.84 50.87
CA VAL A 181 -5.45 -43.60 51.94
C VAL A 181 -6.06 -43.27 53.30
N GLU A 182 -6.33 -42.00 53.62
CA GLU A 182 -7.02 -41.62 54.87
C GLU A 182 -8.42 -42.24 54.99
N ALA A 183 -9.18 -42.29 53.89
CA ALA A 183 -10.51 -42.92 53.87
C ALA A 183 -10.43 -44.43 54.10
N LEU A 184 -9.44 -45.12 53.49
CA LEU A 184 -9.23 -46.56 53.67
C LEU A 184 -8.77 -46.92 55.10
N VAL A 185 -7.94 -46.07 55.72
CA VAL A 185 -7.51 -46.25 57.12
C VAL A 185 -8.67 -46.03 58.08
N SER A 186 -9.59 -45.11 57.76
CA SER A 186 -10.78 -44.84 58.57
C SER A 186 -11.83 -45.95 58.50
N ASP A 187 -11.91 -46.68 57.38
CA ASP A 187 -12.85 -47.79 57.15
C ASP A 187 -12.33 -49.13 57.72
N ALA A 188 -11.04 -49.19 58.09
CA ALA A 188 -10.37 -50.36 58.66
C ALA A 188 -10.34 -50.37 60.21
N ILE A 189 -10.98 -49.41 60.87
CA ILE A 189 -11.15 -49.28 62.33
C ILE A 189 -12.62 -49.52 62.68
#